data_AF-A0A924L555-F1
#
_entry.id   AF-A0A924L555-F1
#
_cell.length_a   1.000
_cell.length_b   1.000
_cell.length_c   1.000
_cell.angle_alpha   90.00
_cell.angle_beta   90.00
_cell.angle_gamma   90.00
#
_symmetry.space_group_name_H-M   'P 1'
#
loop_
_entity.id
_entity.type
_entity.pdbx_description
1 polymer ?
#
loop_
_entity_poly.entity_id
_entity_poly.type
_entity_poly.pdbx_seq_one_letter_code
_entity_poly.pdbx_strand_id
1 'polypeptide(L)'
;MTHQYDELADKIDGSVAFLLPKKIGEWKGFPLYQPSGNNTKNKAILITRDGQLPYKPVSRLQFLNSMKQKLAASKKAQIDINNKMPERTEAEQEAAKQKGLENALTGAPPGRIEERKASFIKKYRTDHQRKEDNIQQTENYFNGLIKPYDDIRKNLTQNELNEPAIVDRADWTSSFKGFTTEEKGGRMIVFINNDYFNLKLPRYVPQFIALYWEWDTNSPAMNFKKQLEGNFSVDKLKAMIDK
;
A
#
# COMPACT_ATOMS: atom_id res chain seq x y z
N MET A 1 -15.88 -0.01 -13.29
CA MET A 1 -14.76 -0.58 -12.50
C MET A 1 -14.38 0.44 -11.46
N THR A 2 -14.62 0.16 -10.18
CA THR A 2 -14.14 1.01 -9.08
C THR A 2 -12.64 0.82 -8.92
N HIS A 3 -11.86 1.90 -8.92
CA HIS A 3 -10.39 1.89 -8.75
C HIS A 3 -9.90 1.37 -7.38
N GLN A 4 -10.84 1.02 -6.49
CA GLN A 4 -10.66 0.72 -5.08
C GLN A 4 -9.63 -0.38 -4.79
N TYR A 5 -9.37 -1.30 -5.72
CA TYR A 5 -8.46 -2.44 -5.49
C TYR A 5 -7.06 -2.27 -6.08
N ASP A 6 -6.87 -1.27 -6.94
CA ASP A 6 -5.69 -1.19 -7.82
C ASP A 6 -4.97 0.15 -7.76
N GLU A 7 -5.65 1.23 -7.38
CA GLU A 7 -4.97 2.49 -7.07
C GLU A 7 -4.23 2.36 -5.73
N LEU A 8 -2.95 2.71 -5.71
CA LEU A 8 -2.27 2.89 -4.44
C LEU A 8 -2.87 4.12 -3.77
N ALA A 9 -3.33 3.97 -2.53
CA ALA A 9 -3.91 5.06 -1.75
C ALA A 9 -2.96 6.27 -1.62
N ASP A 10 -1.66 6.07 -1.88
CA ASP A 10 -0.63 7.08 -1.80
C ASP A 10 0.09 7.28 -3.13
N LYS A 11 0.56 8.51 -3.33
CA LYS A 11 1.38 8.90 -4.47
C LYS A 11 2.83 8.42 -4.28
N ILE A 12 3.45 8.01 -5.38
CA ILE A 12 4.89 7.74 -5.47
C ILE A 12 5.49 8.87 -6.31
N ASP A 13 6.50 9.56 -5.78
CA ASP A 13 7.11 10.75 -6.40
C ASP A 13 6.07 11.80 -6.84
N GLY A 14 5.01 12.00 -6.04
CA GLY A 14 3.94 12.95 -6.33
C GLY A 14 2.95 12.51 -7.43
N SER A 15 3.14 11.33 -8.03
CA SER A 15 2.28 10.76 -9.07
C SER A 15 1.41 9.63 -8.50
N VAL A 16 0.18 9.51 -8.99
CA VAL A 16 -0.68 8.37 -8.64
C VAL A 16 -0.12 7.11 -9.28
N ALA A 17 0.08 6.08 -8.48
CA ALA A 17 0.60 4.80 -8.92
C ALA A 17 -0.48 3.72 -8.77
N PHE A 18 -0.40 2.70 -9.61
CA PHE A 18 -1.38 1.62 -9.70
C PHE A 18 -0.68 0.27 -9.59
N LEU A 19 -1.40 -0.73 -9.11
CA LEU A 19 -0.98 -2.12 -9.17
C LEU A 19 -1.50 -2.74 -10.46
N LEU A 20 -0.58 -3.19 -11.31
CA LEU A 20 -0.93 -4.03 -12.44
C LEU A 20 -1.66 -5.29 -11.95
N PRO A 21 -2.70 -5.77 -12.64
CA PRO A 21 -3.35 -7.01 -12.28
C PRO A 21 -2.36 -8.18 -12.26
N LYS A 22 -2.69 -9.26 -11.54
CA LYS A 22 -1.78 -10.40 -11.39
C LYS A 22 -1.55 -11.06 -12.76
N LYS A 23 -0.30 -11.17 -13.21
CA LYS A 23 0.05 -11.95 -14.39
C LYS A 23 -0.12 -13.44 -14.09
N ILE A 24 -0.86 -14.15 -14.94
CA ILE A 24 -1.19 -15.59 -14.77
C ILE A 24 -0.73 -16.44 -15.95
N GLY A 25 -0.04 -15.85 -16.92
CA GLY A 25 0.52 -16.56 -18.07
C GLY A 25 0.60 -15.65 -19.29
N GLU A 26 0.48 -16.26 -20.46
CA GLU A 26 0.45 -15.58 -21.76
C GLU A 26 -0.68 -16.17 -22.62
N TRP A 27 -1.29 -15.34 -23.46
CA TRP A 27 -2.29 -15.77 -24.43
C TRP A 27 -2.07 -15.03 -25.74
N LYS A 28 -1.80 -15.79 -26.81
CA LYS A 28 -1.55 -15.26 -28.17
C LYS A 28 -0.44 -14.20 -28.22
N GLY A 29 0.63 -14.41 -27.43
CA GLY A 29 1.78 -13.50 -27.36
C GLY A 29 1.61 -12.28 -26.47
N PHE A 30 0.47 -12.14 -25.79
CA PHE A 30 0.22 -11.07 -24.83
C PHE A 30 0.29 -11.60 -23.40
N PRO A 31 0.82 -10.83 -22.44
CA PRO A 31 0.67 -11.14 -21.02
C PRO A 31 -0.80 -11.32 -20.65
N LEU A 32 -1.12 -12.46 -20.05
CA LEU A 32 -2.44 -12.79 -19.57
C LEU A 32 -2.55 -12.42 -18.10
N TYR A 33 -3.53 -11.58 -17.80
CA TYR A 33 -3.78 -11.09 -16.46
C TYR A 33 -5.05 -11.68 -15.86
N GLN A 34 -5.03 -11.83 -14.54
CA GLN A 34 -6.22 -11.99 -13.71
C GLN A 34 -6.60 -10.61 -13.15
N PRO A 35 -7.71 -10.01 -13.64
CA PRO A 35 -8.29 -8.80 -13.09
C PRO A 35 -8.47 -8.85 -11.56
N SER A 36 -8.40 -7.68 -10.93
CA SER A 36 -8.57 -7.55 -9.49
C SER A 36 -10.00 -7.91 -9.06
N GLY A 37 -10.11 -8.65 -7.95
CA GLY A 37 -11.38 -9.11 -7.40
C GLY A 37 -11.28 -10.53 -6.83
N ASN A 38 -12.39 -11.07 -6.34
CA ASN A 38 -12.45 -12.44 -5.80
C ASN A 38 -12.77 -13.49 -6.87
N ASN A 39 -13.12 -13.07 -8.09
CA ASN A 39 -13.46 -13.98 -9.16
C ASN A 39 -12.19 -14.48 -9.89
N THR A 40 -12.05 -15.80 -10.01
CA THR A 40 -11.00 -16.46 -10.80
C THR A 40 -11.46 -16.80 -12.23
N LYS A 41 -12.74 -16.59 -12.54
CA LYS A 41 -13.36 -16.84 -13.84
C LYS A 41 -13.35 -15.60 -14.73
N ASN A 42 -12.29 -14.81 -14.66
CA ASN A 42 -12.07 -13.67 -15.53
C ASN A 42 -10.61 -13.60 -15.95
N LYS A 43 -10.39 -12.98 -17.11
CA LYS A 43 -9.08 -12.82 -17.72
C LYS A 43 -9.05 -11.50 -18.47
N ALA A 44 -7.86 -10.94 -18.60
CA ALA A 44 -7.65 -9.78 -19.45
C ALA A 44 -6.29 -9.85 -20.15
N ILE A 45 -6.22 -9.25 -21.34
CA ILE A 45 -4.96 -8.88 -21.99
C ILE A 45 -4.99 -7.39 -22.30
N LEU A 46 -3.79 -6.79 -22.38
CA LEU A 46 -3.62 -5.42 -22.84
C LEU A 46 -2.98 -5.43 -24.22
N ILE A 47 -3.69 -4.90 -25.21
CA ILE A 47 -3.25 -4.81 -26.60
C ILE A 47 -2.75 -3.37 -26.83
N THR A 48 -1.48 -3.24 -27.19
CA THR A 48 -0.78 -1.95 -27.30
C THR A 48 0.00 -1.87 -28.61
N ARG A 49 0.59 -0.68 -28.88
CA ARG A 49 1.59 -0.50 -29.94
C ARG A 49 2.82 -1.37 -29.69
N ASP A 50 3.53 -1.74 -30.76
CA ASP A 50 4.73 -2.54 -30.67
C ASP A 50 5.82 -1.88 -29.82
N GLY A 51 6.29 -2.61 -28.80
CA GLY A 51 7.34 -2.14 -27.89
C GLY A 51 6.93 -0.97 -26.97
N GLN A 52 5.65 -0.59 -26.94
CA GLN A 52 5.17 0.52 -26.12
C GLN A 52 4.05 0.08 -25.19
N LEU A 53 4.04 0.65 -23.98
CA LEU A 53 3.03 0.39 -22.97
C LEU A 53 2.39 1.71 -22.52
N PRO A 54 1.08 1.73 -22.24
CA PRO A 54 0.38 2.88 -21.67
C PRO A 54 0.69 3.09 -20.19
N TYR A 55 1.65 2.34 -19.65
CA TYR A 55 2.16 2.46 -18.30
C TYR A 55 3.68 2.34 -18.27
N LYS A 56 4.31 2.86 -17.21
CA LYS A 56 5.74 2.76 -16.92
C LYS A 56 5.93 2.09 -15.55
N PRO A 57 6.86 1.13 -15.40
CA PRO A 57 7.15 0.55 -14.09
C PRO A 57 7.66 1.60 -13.10
N VAL A 58 7.22 1.51 -11.86
CA VAL A 58 7.87 2.18 -10.73
C VAL A 58 9.10 1.38 -10.35
N SER A 59 10.25 2.03 -10.20
CA SER A 59 11.46 1.31 -9.76
C SER A 59 11.41 0.98 -8.27
N ARG A 60 12.17 -0.03 -7.85
CA ARG A 60 12.36 -0.33 -6.42
C ARG A 60 12.84 0.89 -5.64
N LEU A 61 13.77 1.66 -6.19
CA LEU A 61 14.27 2.88 -5.55
C LEU A 61 13.18 3.93 -5.31
N GLN A 62 12.35 4.20 -6.33
CA GLN A 62 11.26 5.16 -6.23
C GLN A 62 10.27 4.74 -5.14
N PHE A 63 9.89 3.46 -5.13
CA PHE A 63 9.02 2.89 -4.11
C PHE A 63 9.60 3.05 -2.70
N LEU A 64 10.85 2.60 -2.47
CA LEU A 64 11.48 2.67 -1.15
C LEU A 64 11.58 4.12 -0.64
N ASN A 65 11.97 5.05 -1.50
CA ASN A 65 12.11 6.46 -1.13
C ASN A 65 10.75 7.09 -0.80
N SER A 66 9.74 6.87 -1.64
CA SER A 66 8.40 7.42 -1.41
C SER A 66 7.77 6.89 -0.13
N MET A 67 7.88 5.58 0.13
CA MET A 67 7.34 4.97 1.35
C MET A 67 8.07 5.46 2.61
N LYS A 68 9.41 5.59 2.55
CA LYS A 68 10.19 6.15 3.67
C LYS A 68 9.82 7.60 3.95
N GLN A 69 9.71 8.44 2.93
CA GLN A 69 9.30 9.84 3.08
C GLN A 69 7.91 9.95 3.71
N LYS A 70 6.97 9.09 3.27
CA LYS A 70 5.63 9.02 3.86
C LYS A 70 5.68 8.66 5.36
N LEU A 71 6.39 7.60 5.72
CA LEU A 71 6.52 7.18 7.12
C LEU A 71 7.18 8.26 7.99
N ALA A 72 8.20 8.95 7.45
CA ALA A 72 8.84 10.06 8.14
C ALA A 72 7.89 11.26 8.34
N ALA A 73 7.06 11.58 7.34
CA ALA A 73 6.05 12.62 7.44
C ALA A 73 4.98 12.27 8.48
N SER A 74 4.49 11.02 8.49
CA SER A 74 3.53 10.53 9.49
C SER A 74 4.12 10.53 10.90
N LYS A 75 5.39 10.10 11.06
CA LYS A 75 6.12 10.19 12.33
C LYS A 75 6.14 11.63 12.85
N LYS A 76 6.54 12.57 11.99
CA LYS A 76 6.61 13.99 12.34
C LYS A 76 5.24 14.54 12.75
N ALA A 77 4.20 14.27 11.96
CA ALA A 77 2.83 14.71 12.26
C ALA A 77 2.34 14.20 13.63
N GLN A 78 2.61 12.92 13.95
CA GLN A 78 2.20 12.33 15.22
C GLN A 78 2.97 12.91 16.42
N ILE A 79 4.28 13.14 16.26
CA ILE A 79 5.10 13.82 17.28
C ILE A 79 4.61 15.26 17.47
N ASP A 80 4.30 15.98 16.40
CA ASP A 80 3.78 17.35 16.47
C ASP A 80 2.42 17.41 17.20
N ILE A 81 1.56 16.41 17.03
CA ILE A 81 0.30 16.28 17.79
C ILE A 81 0.60 16.11 19.29
N ASN A 82 1.50 15.20 19.65
CA ASN A 82 1.89 14.99 21.05
C ASN A 82 2.54 16.25 21.65
N ASN A 83 3.38 16.95 20.88
CA ASN A 83 4.03 18.20 21.29
C ASN A 83 3.03 19.32 21.62
N LYS A 84 1.91 19.37 20.90
CA LYS A 84 0.84 20.36 21.09
C LYS A 84 -0.16 19.99 22.20
N MET A 85 -0.04 18.82 22.82
CA MET A 85 -0.90 18.49 23.95
C MET A 85 -0.64 19.44 25.12
N PRO A 86 -1.68 20.06 25.69
CA PRO A 86 -1.53 20.96 26.83
C PRO A 86 -1.07 20.18 28.07
N GLU A 87 -0.13 20.77 28.80
CA GLU A 87 0.34 20.25 30.08
C GLU A 87 -0.30 21.07 31.20
N ARG A 88 -0.88 20.38 32.18
CA ARG A 88 -1.38 21.05 33.39
C ARG A 88 -0.22 21.68 34.16
N THR A 89 -0.50 22.76 34.86
CA THR A 89 0.47 23.38 35.77
C THR A 89 0.87 22.40 36.88
N GLU A 90 2.02 22.62 37.52
CA GLU A 90 2.48 21.75 38.61
C GLU A 90 1.45 21.61 39.74
N ALA A 91 0.78 22.71 40.10
CA ALA A 91 -0.26 22.73 41.13
C ALA A 91 -1.47 21.87 40.73
N GLU A 92 -1.94 21.97 39.49
CA GLU A 92 -3.04 21.16 38.96
C GLU A 92 -2.66 19.67 38.86
N GLN A 93 -1.40 19.38 38.53
CA GLN A 93 -0.91 18.00 38.47
C GLN A 93 -0.80 17.37 39.86
N GLU A 94 -0.30 18.09 40.87
CA GLU A 94 -0.25 17.57 42.23
C GLU A 94 -1.67 17.40 42.80
N ALA A 95 -2.59 18.34 42.56
CA ALA A 95 -3.99 18.19 42.96
C ALA A 95 -4.64 16.95 42.31
N ALA A 96 -4.39 16.72 41.01
CA ALA A 96 -4.89 15.54 40.32
C ALA A 96 -4.26 14.24 40.82
N LYS A 97 -2.98 14.25 41.19
CA LYS A 97 -2.28 13.12 41.79
C LYS A 97 -2.87 12.75 43.14
N GLN A 98 -3.12 13.73 44.01
CA GLN A 98 -3.75 13.51 45.32
C GLN A 98 -5.16 12.93 45.17
N LYS A 99 -5.99 13.54 44.30
CA LYS A 99 -7.33 13.01 43.99
C LYS A 99 -7.27 11.59 43.42
N GLY A 100 -6.30 11.30 42.55
CA GLY A 100 -6.08 9.96 42.01
C GLY A 100 -5.70 8.94 43.07
N LEU A 101 -4.87 9.35 44.04
CA LEU A 101 -4.48 8.51 45.17
C LEU A 101 -5.66 8.23 46.10
N GLU A 102 -6.46 9.23 46.47
CA GLU A 102 -7.69 9.06 47.24
C GLU A 102 -8.65 8.07 46.58
N ASN A 103 -8.86 8.22 45.28
CA ASN A 103 -9.69 7.29 44.50
C ASN A 103 -9.11 5.86 44.51
N ALA A 104 -7.80 5.69 44.38
CA ALA A 104 -7.15 4.38 44.40
C ALA A 104 -7.28 3.67 45.76
N LEU A 105 -7.34 4.44 46.84
CA LEU A 105 -7.48 3.95 48.22
C LEU A 105 -8.93 3.74 48.66
N THR A 106 -9.91 4.29 47.94
CA THR A 106 -11.34 4.16 48.26
C THR A 106 -11.77 2.68 48.30
N GLY A 107 -12.33 2.26 49.43
CA GLY A 107 -12.79 0.87 49.66
C GLY A 107 -11.66 -0.17 49.77
N ALA A 108 -10.40 0.26 49.95
CA ALA A 108 -9.27 -0.65 50.14
C ALA A 108 -9.30 -1.31 51.55
N PRO A 109 -9.10 -2.63 51.66
CA PRO A 109 -8.94 -3.29 52.95
C PRO A 109 -7.71 -2.76 53.70
N PRO A 110 -7.72 -2.65 55.05
CA PRO A 110 -6.60 -2.11 55.82
C PRO A 110 -5.24 -2.75 55.50
N GLY A 111 -5.21 -4.06 55.28
CA GLY A 111 -3.98 -4.80 54.94
C GLY A 111 -3.43 -4.58 53.53
N ARG A 112 -4.11 -3.82 52.65
CA ARG A 112 -3.69 -3.56 51.25
C ARG A 112 -3.51 -2.07 50.91
N ILE A 113 -3.67 -1.17 51.88
CA ILE A 113 -3.56 0.28 51.66
C ILE A 113 -2.17 0.65 51.13
N GLU A 114 -1.11 0.18 51.78
CA GLU A 114 0.27 0.48 51.37
C GLU A 114 0.62 -0.11 49.99
N GLU A 115 0.16 -1.33 49.69
CA GLU A 115 0.34 -1.94 48.37
C GLU A 115 -0.33 -1.11 47.26
N ARG A 116 -1.57 -0.65 47.50
CA ARG A 116 -2.31 0.18 46.52
C ARG A 116 -1.67 1.55 46.35
N LYS A 117 -1.23 2.19 47.43
CA LYS A 117 -0.50 3.45 47.40
C LYS A 117 0.79 3.32 46.59
N ALA A 118 1.60 2.30 46.87
CA ALA A 118 2.82 2.02 46.13
C ALA A 118 2.55 1.74 44.63
N SER A 119 1.50 0.97 44.33
CA SER A 119 1.09 0.66 42.95
C SER A 119 0.64 1.90 42.18
N PHE A 120 -0.14 2.79 42.81
CA PHE A 120 -0.55 4.06 42.21
C PHE A 120 0.66 4.94 41.93
N ILE A 121 1.52 5.18 42.94
CA ILE A 121 2.71 6.03 42.79
C ILE A 121 3.64 5.49 41.69
N LYS A 122 3.85 4.17 41.63
CA LYS A 122 4.68 3.52 40.60
C LYS A 122 4.14 3.74 39.18
N LYS A 123 2.81 3.74 39.01
CA LYS A 123 2.13 3.89 37.71
C LYS A 123 1.79 5.34 37.37
N TYR A 124 1.82 6.24 38.35
CA TYR A 124 1.56 7.65 38.12
C TYR A 124 2.60 8.22 37.15
N ARG A 125 2.11 9.04 36.23
CA ARG A 125 2.92 9.76 35.26
C ARG A 125 2.38 11.18 35.18
N THR A 126 3.28 12.16 35.24
CA THR A 126 2.95 13.55 34.94
C THR A 126 2.54 13.69 33.48
N ASP A 127 1.88 14.78 33.13
CA ASP A 127 1.52 15.02 31.72
C ASP A 127 2.77 15.10 30.84
N HIS A 128 3.84 15.72 31.36
CA HIS A 128 5.15 15.75 30.73
C HIS A 128 5.71 14.33 30.47
N GLN A 129 5.73 13.47 31.50
CA GLN A 129 6.21 12.09 31.35
C GLN A 129 5.36 11.29 30.36
N ARG A 130 4.03 11.44 30.38
CA ARG A 130 3.14 10.77 29.42
C ARG A 130 3.43 11.22 27.98
N LYS A 131 3.70 12.50 27.81
CA LYS A 131 4.04 13.09 26.51
C LYS A 131 5.38 12.56 26.00
N GLU A 132 6.42 12.54 26.84
CA GLU A 132 7.71 11.93 26.52
C GLU A 132 7.55 10.43 26.20
N ASP A 133 6.81 9.68 27.02
CA ASP A 133 6.52 8.25 26.79
C ASP A 133 5.80 8.05 25.44
N ASN A 134 4.80 8.87 25.10
CA ASN A 134 4.08 8.81 23.85
C ASN A 134 4.95 9.16 22.64
N ILE A 135 5.82 10.16 22.76
CA ILE A 135 6.80 10.51 21.72
C ILE A 135 7.75 9.34 21.52
N GLN A 136 8.34 8.79 22.57
CA GLN A 136 9.27 7.66 22.49
C GLN A 136 8.61 6.42 21.87
N GLN A 137 7.36 6.11 22.25
CA GLN A 137 6.60 5.02 21.64
C GLN A 137 6.34 5.26 20.15
N THR A 138 5.97 6.50 19.78
CA THR A 138 5.80 6.91 18.38
C THR A 138 7.09 6.74 17.60
N GLU A 139 8.22 7.17 18.17
CA GLU A 139 9.52 7.00 17.54
C GLU A 139 9.87 5.54 17.31
N ASN A 140 9.72 4.70 18.32
CA ASN A 140 10.02 3.28 18.23
C ASN A 140 9.15 2.57 17.19
N TYR A 141 7.85 2.89 17.17
CA TYR A 141 6.91 2.36 16.19
C TYR A 141 7.31 2.71 14.76
N PHE A 142 7.50 4.00 14.45
CA PHE A 142 7.83 4.43 13.09
C PHE A 142 9.26 4.04 12.67
N ASN A 143 10.22 4.04 13.59
CA ASN A 143 11.57 3.54 13.30
C ASN A 143 11.52 2.04 12.94
N GLY A 144 10.68 1.26 13.64
CA GLY A 144 10.41 -0.14 13.31
C GLY A 144 9.80 -0.32 11.92
N LEU A 145 8.89 0.55 11.50
CA LEU A 145 8.31 0.52 10.16
C LEU A 145 9.28 0.98 9.05
N ILE A 146 10.15 1.94 9.33
CA ILE A 146 11.12 2.46 8.35
C ILE A 146 12.27 1.48 8.13
N LYS A 147 12.69 0.75 9.17
CA LYS A 147 13.87 -0.12 9.15
C LYS A 147 13.89 -1.10 7.96
N PRO A 148 12.81 -1.84 7.63
CA PRO A 148 12.81 -2.75 6.47
C PRO A 148 13.16 -2.07 5.15
N TYR A 149 12.67 -0.84 4.92
CA TYR A 149 12.97 -0.09 3.70
C TYR A 149 14.46 0.28 3.61
N ASP A 150 15.05 0.68 4.74
CA ASP A 150 16.48 1.01 4.80
C ASP A 150 17.37 -0.22 4.66
N ASP A 151 17.00 -1.34 5.29
CA ASP A 151 17.72 -2.60 5.17
C ASP A 151 17.70 -3.11 3.72
N ILE A 152 16.54 -3.13 3.08
CA ILE A 152 16.39 -3.56 1.69
C ILE A 152 17.21 -2.64 0.77
N ARG A 153 17.11 -1.32 0.95
CA ARG A 153 17.86 -0.38 0.12
C ARG A 153 19.38 -0.59 0.22
N LYS A 154 19.89 -0.92 1.41
CA LYS A 154 21.33 -1.17 1.62
C LYS A 154 21.81 -2.47 1.00
N ASN A 155 20.92 -3.46 0.87
CA ASN A 155 21.26 -4.80 0.39
C ASN A 155 21.11 -4.96 -1.13
N LEU A 156 20.48 -4.00 -1.82
CA LEU A 156 20.32 -4.02 -3.27
C LEU A 156 21.40 -3.19 -3.96
N THR A 157 21.90 -3.70 -5.08
CA THR A 157 22.77 -2.98 -6.02
C THR A 157 22.00 -1.89 -6.76
N GLN A 158 22.71 -0.96 -7.39
CA GLN A 158 22.08 0.09 -8.20
C GLN A 158 21.26 -0.48 -9.37
N ASN A 159 21.70 -1.59 -9.97
CA ASN A 159 20.95 -2.25 -11.04
C ASN A 159 19.65 -2.84 -10.51
N GLU A 160 19.71 -3.56 -9.38
CA GLU A 160 18.51 -4.11 -8.73
C GLU A 160 17.54 -3.02 -8.27
N LEU A 161 18.06 -1.87 -7.81
CA LEU A 161 17.26 -0.72 -7.40
C LEU A 161 16.50 -0.08 -8.58
N ASN A 162 16.99 -0.25 -9.81
CA ASN A 162 16.35 0.22 -11.04
C ASN A 162 15.34 -0.79 -11.61
N GLU A 163 15.29 -2.02 -11.09
CA GLU A 163 14.28 -3.00 -11.50
C GLU A 163 12.86 -2.57 -11.07
N PRO A 164 11.81 -3.10 -11.73
CA PRO A 164 10.42 -2.86 -11.32
C PRO A 164 10.15 -3.25 -9.87
N ALA A 165 9.39 -2.39 -9.18
CA ALA A 165 8.82 -2.67 -7.88
C ALA A 165 7.62 -3.62 -8.03
N ILE A 166 7.82 -4.89 -7.67
CA ILE A 166 6.78 -5.90 -7.64
C ILE A 166 6.54 -6.29 -6.18
N VAL A 167 5.30 -6.16 -5.72
CA VAL A 167 4.91 -6.36 -4.32
C VAL A 167 3.80 -7.40 -4.18
N ASP A 168 3.73 -8.05 -3.03
CA ASP A 168 2.57 -8.88 -2.67
C ASP A 168 1.42 -7.97 -2.20
N ARG A 169 0.17 -8.37 -2.51
CA ARG A 169 -1.06 -7.69 -2.11
C ARG A 169 -1.14 -7.48 -0.60
N ALA A 170 -0.63 -8.42 0.21
CA ALA A 170 -0.72 -8.37 1.67
C ALA A 170 0.34 -7.45 2.32
N ASP A 171 1.43 -7.15 1.63
CA ASP A 171 2.64 -6.61 2.29
C ASP A 171 2.88 -5.11 2.01
N TRP A 172 2.18 -4.46 1.09
CA TRP A 172 2.49 -3.06 0.74
C TRP A 172 1.88 -1.99 1.65
N THR A 173 0.84 -2.29 2.44
CA THR A 173 0.12 -1.30 3.29
C THR A 173 0.49 -1.32 4.76
N SER A 174 0.92 -2.47 5.32
CA SER A 174 1.04 -2.63 6.78
C SER A 174 2.34 -3.32 7.24
N SER A 175 2.99 -4.09 6.38
CA SER A 175 4.20 -4.82 6.75
C SER A 175 5.04 -5.14 5.51
N PHE A 176 5.74 -4.14 4.97
CA PHE A 176 6.60 -4.36 3.82
C PHE A 176 7.76 -5.28 4.18
N LYS A 177 7.76 -6.48 3.58
CA LYS A 177 8.77 -7.53 3.80
C LYS A 177 9.81 -7.60 2.69
N GLY A 178 9.55 -6.95 1.56
CA GLY A 178 10.43 -6.97 0.39
C GLY A 178 9.69 -7.02 -0.93
N PHE A 179 10.48 -7.01 -1.99
CA PHE A 179 9.99 -7.20 -3.35
C PHE A 179 9.84 -8.69 -3.65
N THR A 180 8.91 -9.01 -4.55
CA THR A 180 8.64 -10.37 -5.03
C THR A 180 8.71 -10.38 -6.56
N THR A 181 8.20 -11.43 -7.21
CA THR A 181 8.16 -11.56 -8.67
C THR A 181 6.75 -11.84 -9.17
N GLU A 182 6.49 -11.62 -10.46
CA GLU A 182 5.18 -11.92 -11.06
C GLU A 182 4.85 -13.42 -10.99
N GLU A 183 5.86 -14.29 -11.11
CA GLU A 183 5.71 -15.75 -11.03
C GLU A 183 5.25 -16.22 -9.65
N LYS A 184 5.64 -15.49 -8.60
CA LYS A 184 5.16 -15.70 -7.22
C LYS A 184 3.79 -15.06 -6.96
N GLY A 185 3.16 -14.51 -7.99
CA GLY A 185 1.87 -13.83 -7.91
C GLY A 185 1.94 -12.39 -7.43
N GLY A 186 3.13 -11.80 -7.43
CA GLY A 186 3.34 -10.38 -7.18
C GLY A 186 2.68 -9.50 -8.23
N ARG A 187 2.45 -8.25 -7.85
CA ARG A 187 1.85 -7.22 -8.70
C ARG A 187 2.84 -6.09 -8.89
N MET A 188 3.10 -5.74 -10.15
CA MET A 188 3.97 -4.63 -10.49
C MET A 188 3.29 -3.30 -10.16
N ILE A 189 4.03 -2.38 -9.55
CA ILE A 189 3.59 -1.00 -9.37
C ILE A 189 3.94 -0.20 -10.62
N VAL A 190 2.99 0.54 -11.16
CA VAL A 190 3.13 1.28 -12.41
C VAL A 190 2.56 2.70 -12.32
N PHE A 191 3.14 3.62 -13.09
CA PHE A 191 2.56 4.91 -13.42
C PHE A 191 1.86 4.86 -14.77
N ILE A 192 0.88 5.74 -15.00
CA ILE A 192 0.35 5.99 -16.35
C ILE A 192 1.47 6.60 -17.21
N ASN A 193 1.67 6.07 -18.41
CA ASN A 193 2.62 6.62 -19.37
C ASN A 193 1.92 7.69 -20.23
N ASN A 194 1.96 8.95 -19.81
CA ASN A 194 1.33 10.03 -20.57
C ASN A 194 1.91 10.18 -22.00
N ASP A 195 3.18 9.84 -22.20
CA ASP A 195 3.84 9.91 -23.52
C ASP A 195 3.32 8.87 -24.51
N TYR A 196 2.60 7.85 -24.03
CA TYR A 196 1.92 6.89 -24.89
C TYR A 196 0.75 7.51 -25.65
N PHE A 197 0.10 8.53 -25.09
CA PHE A 197 -1.17 9.04 -25.61
C PHE A 197 -0.95 10.17 -26.63
N ASN A 198 -1.35 9.93 -27.87
CA ASN A 198 -1.44 10.95 -28.90
C ASN A 198 -2.74 11.73 -28.75
N LEU A 199 -2.65 12.90 -28.10
CA LEU A 199 -3.80 13.78 -27.86
C LEU A 199 -4.31 14.50 -29.12
N LYS A 200 -3.62 14.36 -30.26
CA LYS A 200 -4.05 14.94 -31.54
C LYS A 200 -5.03 14.05 -32.29
N LEU A 201 -5.11 12.76 -31.95
CA LEU A 201 -6.06 11.84 -32.58
C LEU A 201 -7.49 12.13 -32.08
N PRO A 202 -8.51 11.94 -32.93
CA PRO A 202 -9.90 11.99 -32.49
C PRO A 202 -10.17 11.02 -31.33
N ARG A 203 -11.05 11.39 -30.41
CA ARG A 203 -11.35 10.60 -29.19
C ARG A 203 -11.87 9.18 -29.46
N TYR A 204 -12.43 8.92 -30.63
CA TYR A 204 -12.94 7.61 -31.02
C TYR A 204 -11.85 6.67 -31.55
N VAL A 205 -10.65 7.18 -31.84
CA VAL A 205 -9.52 6.37 -32.32
C VAL A 205 -8.92 5.60 -31.14
N PRO A 206 -8.93 4.26 -31.15
CA PRO A 206 -8.38 3.48 -30.05
C PRO A 206 -6.86 3.57 -30.05
N GLN A 207 -6.26 3.92 -28.92
CA GLN A 207 -4.80 3.99 -28.76
C GLN A 207 -4.21 2.77 -28.05
N PHE A 208 -5.05 2.05 -27.31
CA PHE A 208 -4.79 0.73 -26.74
C PHE A 208 -6.15 0.06 -26.53
N ILE A 209 -6.16 -1.26 -26.35
CA ILE A 209 -7.39 -2.02 -26.10
C ILE A 209 -7.15 -2.94 -24.91
N ALA A 210 -7.98 -2.82 -23.87
CA ALA A 210 -8.06 -3.79 -22.80
C ALA A 210 -9.14 -4.82 -23.15
N LEU A 211 -8.75 -6.03 -23.55
CA LEU A 211 -9.69 -7.10 -23.81
C LEU A 211 -9.92 -7.88 -22.52
N TYR A 212 -11.11 -7.72 -21.95
CA TYR A 212 -11.57 -8.39 -20.74
C TYR A 212 -12.65 -9.41 -21.10
N TRP A 213 -12.61 -10.58 -20.47
CA TRP A 213 -13.71 -11.53 -20.52
C TRP A 213 -13.88 -12.25 -19.20
N GLU A 214 -15.13 -12.53 -18.88
CA GLU A 214 -15.57 -13.25 -17.70
C GLU A 214 -16.52 -14.36 -18.14
N TRP A 215 -16.55 -15.46 -17.40
CA TRP A 215 -17.41 -16.59 -17.69
C TRP A 215 -17.94 -17.22 -16.42
N ASP A 216 -19.03 -17.98 -16.58
CA ASP A 216 -19.61 -18.79 -15.52
C ASP A 216 -19.28 -20.28 -15.69
N THR A 217 -19.66 -21.11 -14.73
CA THR A 217 -19.36 -22.56 -14.76
C THR A 217 -20.37 -23.41 -15.53
N ASN A 218 -21.42 -22.81 -16.09
CA ASN A 218 -22.38 -23.53 -16.92
C ASN A 218 -21.81 -23.86 -18.31
N SER A 219 -22.34 -24.90 -18.96
CA SER A 219 -21.83 -25.40 -20.24
C SER A 219 -21.79 -24.33 -21.35
N PRO A 220 -22.81 -23.47 -21.53
CA PRO A 220 -22.74 -22.38 -22.52
C PRO A 220 -21.58 -21.41 -22.28
N ALA A 221 -21.36 -20.97 -21.05
CA ALA A 221 -20.27 -20.04 -20.72
C ALA A 221 -18.89 -20.68 -20.90
N MET A 222 -18.75 -21.97 -20.56
CA MET A 222 -17.52 -22.73 -20.81
C MET A 222 -17.24 -22.90 -22.31
N ASN A 223 -18.28 -23.12 -23.12
CA ASN A 223 -18.16 -23.14 -24.57
C ASN A 223 -17.75 -21.78 -25.13
N PHE A 224 -18.35 -20.68 -24.66
CA PHE A 224 -17.93 -19.32 -25.03
C PHE A 224 -16.45 -19.09 -24.72
N LYS A 225 -16.00 -19.38 -23.50
CA LYS A 225 -14.59 -19.27 -23.11
C LYS A 225 -13.68 -20.04 -24.06
N LYS A 226 -14.02 -21.30 -24.37
CA LYS A 226 -13.23 -22.16 -25.27
C LYS A 226 -13.15 -21.56 -26.67
N GLN A 227 -14.27 -21.07 -27.21
CA GLN A 227 -14.34 -20.46 -28.55
C GLN A 227 -13.57 -19.14 -28.60
N LEU A 228 -13.70 -18.29 -27.59
CA LEU A 228 -12.93 -17.04 -27.49
C LEU A 228 -11.43 -17.33 -27.43
N GLU A 229 -10.99 -18.16 -26.47
CA GLU A 229 -9.56 -18.45 -26.26
C GLU A 229 -8.93 -19.17 -27.47
N GLY A 230 -9.67 -20.03 -28.15
CA GLY A 230 -9.20 -20.72 -29.36
C GLY A 230 -9.20 -19.81 -30.60
N ASN A 231 -10.32 -19.17 -30.90
CA ASN A 231 -10.58 -18.66 -32.25
C ASN A 231 -10.54 -17.13 -32.38
N PHE A 232 -10.58 -16.38 -31.28
CA PHE A 232 -10.64 -14.91 -31.35
C PHE A 232 -9.35 -14.31 -31.92
N SER A 233 -9.46 -13.47 -32.95
CA SER A 233 -8.30 -12.88 -33.63
C SER A 233 -7.87 -11.57 -32.97
N VAL A 234 -6.89 -11.66 -32.07
CA VAL A 234 -6.34 -10.50 -31.34
C VAL A 234 -5.62 -9.54 -32.29
N ASP A 235 -5.00 -10.04 -33.37
CA ASP A 235 -4.29 -9.22 -34.36
C ASP A 235 -5.21 -8.22 -35.07
N LYS A 236 -6.48 -8.59 -35.28
CA LYS A 236 -7.47 -7.66 -35.86
C LYS A 236 -7.75 -6.48 -34.93
N LEU A 237 -7.82 -6.70 -33.62
CA LEU A 237 -7.95 -5.61 -32.65
C LEU A 237 -6.69 -4.75 -32.63
N LYS A 238 -5.52 -5.37 -32.66
CA LYS A 238 -4.24 -4.65 -32.71
C LYS A 238 -4.14 -3.74 -33.95
N ALA A 239 -4.63 -4.19 -35.10
CA ALA A 239 -4.65 -3.42 -36.34
C ALA A 239 -5.55 -2.17 -36.28
N MET A 240 -6.46 -2.07 -35.31
CA MET A 240 -7.30 -0.89 -35.12
C MET A 240 -6.59 0.24 -34.36
N ILE A 241 -5.46 -0.03 -33.70
CA ILE A 241 -4.75 0.98 -32.92
C ILE A 241 -4.32 2.14 -33.84
N ASP A 242 -4.67 3.36 -33.45
CA ASP A 242 -4.46 4.61 -34.18
C ASP A 242 -5.17 4.73 -35.54
N LYS A 243 -6.21 3.91 -35.79
CA LYS A 243 -7.04 3.94 -37.01
C LYS A 243 -8.42 4.53 -36.82
#